data_AF-A0A8T7CGR6-F1
#
_entry.id   AF-A0A8T7CGR6-F1
#
_cell.length_a   1.000
_cell.length_b   1.000
_cell.length_c   1.000
_cell.angle_alpha   90.00
_cell.angle_beta   90.00
_cell.angle_gamma   90.00
#
_symmetry.space_group_name_H-M   'P 1'
#
loop_
_entity.id
_entity.type
_entity.pdbx_description
1 polymer ?
#
loop_
_entity_poly.entity_id
_entity_poly.type
_entity_poly.pdbx_seq_one_letter_code
_entity_poly.pdbx_strand_id
1 'polypeptide(L)'
;MGIDMRLITLLVTLLLIAPAWATVPQSISYQGYLTDPDGSPAMDNTLFTFSIYAVESGGSPLWSDTLNIDIQSGLFNVELGRSENPFPVDLFDTPLWLGISVETDSEMIPRRELTSVGFSFKAEDAESLQGRSAADLDQSDHVADMNNPHNVTGIIGPEGPQGAPGPQGIPGNDGADGADGNDGADGAQGPPGADGSGCSLSACVDSGSGGEATLTCGAPGSETMAQVLCNVPPPPTPTYAVGEMGPGGGLVFYLDPANVDSMTGRGTVGLEAAPGDLVDPNDSDDLMQWGCVGTDTLATGVAIGTGAANTDLIVMNACSTAGNEAAEVANAYSNNGLTDWFLPSKDELNEMYIQIGQGGDGANEGGFADVVYWSSSEINGDQAWRQFFPIGNQNGDSKNSNVRVRAVRVFGNPSTTGSVARGEVGAGGGRVFYLEPSEIVLGSVPLRGRTGLEAAPVDLIDPNDSDVLMPWGCFGTDTLATGVAIDTGAANTDSIVMNACSTAGNEAAEVASAYSNNGLTDWFLPSKDELNEIYLQIGQGGDGANEGGFAGVIYWSSSEINSFNAWIQNFNFGNQASFNKSNFSRVRAVRAFNN
;
A
#
# COMPACT_ATOMS: atom_id res chain seq x y z
N MET A 1 49.16 -49.22 -41.35
CA MET A 1 47.93 -48.41 -41.34
C MET A 1 47.45 -48.34 -39.90
N GLY A 2 48.01 -47.43 -39.10
CA GLY A 2 47.57 -47.21 -37.74
C GLY A 2 46.43 -46.20 -37.79
N ILE A 3 45.21 -46.64 -37.47
CA ILE A 3 44.10 -45.72 -37.30
C ILE A 3 44.41 -44.93 -36.03
N ASP A 4 44.57 -43.61 -36.17
CA ASP A 4 44.94 -42.72 -35.08
C ASP A 4 43.86 -42.76 -34.00
N MET A 5 44.24 -43.28 -32.83
CA MET A 5 43.33 -43.48 -31.70
C MET A 5 42.73 -42.15 -31.21
N ARG A 6 43.36 -41.01 -31.53
CA ARG A 6 42.82 -39.66 -31.27
C ARG A 6 41.62 -39.31 -32.14
N LEU A 7 41.54 -39.84 -33.36
CA LEU A 7 40.43 -39.58 -34.29
C LEU A 7 39.16 -40.34 -33.87
N ILE A 8 39.31 -41.53 -33.28
CA ILE A 8 38.19 -42.33 -32.75
C ILE A 8 37.63 -41.68 -31.47
N THR A 9 38.49 -41.17 -30.58
CA THR A 9 38.02 -40.48 -29.37
C THR A 9 37.28 -39.18 -29.69
N LEU A 10 37.71 -38.45 -30.73
CA LEU A 10 37.03 -37.24 -31.21
C LEU A 10 35.68 -37.55 -31.88
N LEU A 11 35.56 -38.68 -32.60
CA LEU A 11 34.30 -39.09 -33.23
C LEU A 11 33.29 -39.66 -32.23
N VAL A 12 33.73 -40.33 -31.16
CA VAL A 12 32.84 -40.85 -30.11
C VAL A 12 32.37 -39.74 -29.16
N THR A 13 33.16 -38.68 -28.96
CA THR A 13 32.72 -37.50 -28.18
C THR A 13 31.74 -36.60 -28.95
N LEU A 14 31.80 -36.56 -30.29
CA LEU A 14 30.85 -35.80 -31.11
C LEU A 14 29.47 -36.49 -31.25
N LEU A 15 29.36 -37.79 -30.91
CA LEU A 15 28.13 -38.59 -31.04
C LEU A 15 27.26 -38.60 -29.76
N LEU A 16 27.64 -37.88 -28.71
CA LEU A 16 26.91 -37.79 -27.43
C LEU A 16 26.16 -36.47 -27.22
N ILE A 17 26.03 -35.64 -28.25
CA ILE A 17 25.20 -34.42 -28.18
C ILE A 17 23.75 -34.83 -28.46
N ALA A 18 23.06 -35.33 -27.43
CA ALA A 18 21.62 -35.43 -27.46
C ALA A 18 21.03 -34.00 -27.36
N PRO A 19 20.07 -33.61 -28.22
CA PRO A 19 19.30 -32.41 -27.97
C PRO A 19 18.53 -32.59 -26.68
N ALA A 20 18.89 -31.85 -25.64
CA ALA A 20 18.04 -31.69 -24.47
C ALA A 20 16.87 -30.81 -24.89
N TRP A 21 15.71 -31.42 -25.15
CA TRP A 21 14.46 -30.68 -25.20
C TRP A 21 14.09 -30.31 -23.77
N ALA A 22 14.50 -29.12 -23.33
CA ALA A 22 13.98 -28.55 -22.11
C ALA A 22 12.52 -28.18 -22.37
N THR A 23 11.60 -29.02 -21.89
CA THR A 23 10.17 -28.67 -21.79
C THR A 23 9.98 -27.89 -20.50
N VAL A 24 9.17 -26.84 -20.52
CA VAL A 24 8.84 -26.07 -19.31
C VAL A 24 8.01 -26.99 -18.41
N PRO A 25 8.43 -27.24 -17.14
CA PRO A 25 7.62 -28.03 -16.22
C PRO A 25 6.25 -27.37 -16.01
N GLN A 26 5.16 -28.09 -16.28
CA GLN A 26 3.78 -27.62 -16.06
C GLN A 26 3.28 -28.03 -14.66
N SER A 27 4.13 -27.81 -13.66
CA SER A 27 3.88 -28.16 -12.26
C SER A 27 4.09 -26.94 -11.36
N ILE A 28 3.43 -26.93 -10.22
CA ILE A 28 3.50 -25.85 -9.22
C ILE A 28 4.05 -26.42 -7.92
N SER A 29 5.07 -25.77 -7.35
CA SER A 29 5.53 -26.09 -6.00
C SER A 29 4.66 -25.39 -4.95
N TYR A 30 4.26 -26.12 -3.92
CA TYR A 30 3.49 -25.62 -2.80
C TYR A 30 4.16 -26.03 -1.49
N GLN A 31 4.36 -25.07 -0.59
CA GLN A 31 4.95 -25.29 0.72
C GLN A 31 4.02 -24.78 1.82
N GLY A 32 4.08 -25.41 2.99
CA GLY A 32 3.26 -25.05 4.13
C GLY A 32 3.83 -25.54 5.46
N TYR A 33 3.18 -25.11 6.54
CA TYR A 33 3.46 -25.55 7.89
C TYR A 33 2.20 -26.18 8.50
N LEU A 34 2.30 -27.40 9.03
CA LEU A 34 1.22 -28.14 9.67
C LEU A 34 1.52 -28.30 11.17
N THR A 35 0.52 -27.99 11.98
CA THR A 35 0.54 -28.24 13.43
C THR A 35 -0.54 -29.25 13.80
N ASP A 36 -0.26 -30.04 14.83
CA ASP A 36 -1.27 -30.84 15.53
C ASP A 36 -2.23 -29.93 16.32
N PRO A 37 -3.39 -30.44 16.77
CA PRO A 37 -4.40 -29.64 17.50
C PRO A 37 -3.90 -28.99 18.80
N ASP A 38 -2.77 -29.43 19.34
CA ASP A 38 -2.11 -28.86 20.52
C ASP A 38 -1.10 -27.75 20.18
N GLY A 39 -0.98 -27.39 18.90
CA GLY A 39 -0.07 -26.37 18.40
C GLY A 39 1.37 -26.85 18.19
N SER A 40 1.66 -28.12 18.44
CA SER A 40 2.99 -28.68 18.16
C SER A 40 3.17 -29.00 16.67
N PRO A 41 4.40 -28.89 16.12
CA PRO A 41 4.64 -29.23 14.72
C PRO A 41 4.36 -30.71 14.43
N ALA A 42 3.58 -30.97 13.39
CA ALA A 42 3.40 -32.32 12.89
C ALA A 42 4.75 -32.89 12.40
N MET A 43 5.07 -34.12 12.77
CA MET A 43 6.37 -34.76 12.45
C MET A 43 6.26 -36.07 11.67
N ASP A 44 5.04 -36.48 11.32
CA ASP A 44 4.76 -37.74 10.66
C ASP A 44 4.28 -37.54 9.22
N ASN A 45 4.43 -38.59 8.41
CA ASN A 45 3.95 -38.63 7.03
C ASN A 45 2.42 -38.60 7.02
N THR A 46 1.86 -37.61 6.34
CA THR A 46 0.42 -37.29 6.41
C THR A 46 -0.19 -37.24 5.02
N LEU A 47 -1.44 -37.69 4.90
CA LEU A 47 -2.17 -37.66 3.64
C LEU A 47 -2.83 -36.30 3.43
N PHE A 48 -2.48 -35.61 2.35
CA PHE A 48 -3.11 -34.36 1.93
C PHE A 48 -3.95 -34.59 0.68
N THR A 49 -5.09 -33.91 0.59
CA THR A 49 -5.81 -33.75 -0.68
C THR A 49 -5.82 -32.28 -1.05
N PHE A 50 -5.27 -31.97 -2.23
CA PHE A 50 -5.27 -30.65 -2.83
C PHE A 50 -6.35 -30.61 -3.90
N SER A 51 -7.15 -29.55 -3.90
CA SER A 51 -8.22 -29.37 -4.88
C SER A 51 -8.22 -27.94 -5.40
N ILE A 52 -8.41 -27.76 -6.71
CA ILE A 52 -8.48 -26.45 -7.36
C ILE A 52 -9.93 -26.17 -7.76
N TYR A 53 -10.42 -24.96 -7.49
CA TYR A 53 -11.80 -24.56 -7.73
C TYR A 53 -11.88 -23.24 -8.51
N ALA A 54 -13.00 -23.01 -9.19
CA ALA A 54 -13.34 -21.75 -9.85
C ALA A 54 -14.00 -20.72 -8.91
N VAL A 55 -14.25 -21.08 -7.65
CA VAL A 55 -14.93 -20.23 -6.66
C VAL A 55 -14.33 -20.42 -5.28
N GLU A 56 -14.37 -19.35 -4.47
CA GLU A 56 -13.83 -19.30 -3.11
C GLU A 56 -14.53 -20.26 -2.13
N SER A 57 -15.83 -20.51 -2.30
CA SER A 57 -16.59 -21.44 -1.46
C SER A 57 -17.61 -22.26 -2.27
N GLY A 58 -17.82 -23.52 -1.86
CA GLY A 58 -18.67 -24.47 -2.60
C GLY A 58 -18.08 -24.90 -3.95
N GLY A 59 -18.93 -25.25 -4.90
CA GLY A 59 -18.50 -25.69 -6.24
C GLY A 59 -17.86 -27.09 -6.27
N SER A 60 -17.70 -27.65 -7.47
CA SER A 60 -16.96 -28.89 -7.71
C SER A 60 -15.50 -28.59 -8.04
N PRO A 61 -14.54 -29.42 -7.60
CA PRO A 61 -13.13 -29.22 -7.94
C PRO A 61 -12.92 -29.39 -9.45
N LEU A 62 -12.18 -28.47 -10.05
CA LEU A 62 -11.70 -28.53 -11.43
C LEU A 62 -10.53 -29.50 -11.58
N TRP A 63 -9.73 -29.63 -10.53
CA TRP A 63 -8.62 -30.58 -10.42
C TRP A 63 -8.47 -30.99 -8.96
N SER A 64 -8.05 -32.23 -8.71
CA SER A 64 -7.78 -32.73 -7.35
C SER A 64 -6.71 -33.82 -7.37
N ASP A 65 -5.84 -33.82 -6.36
CA ASP A 65 -4.82 -34.84 -6.16
C ASP A 65 -4.66 -35.16 -4.67
N THR A 66 -4.48 -36.44 -4.37
CA THR A 66 -4.29 -36.94 -2.99
C THR A 66 -2.89 -37.52 -2.87
N LEU A 67 -2.08 -36.93 -1.98
CA LEU A 67 -0.65 -37.13 -1.85
C LEU A 67 -0.29 -37.48 -0.42
N ASN A 68 0.62 -38.44 -0.25
CA ASN A 68 1.21 -38.74 1.04
C ASN A 68 2.52 -37.95 1.15
N ILE A 69 2.60 -37.04 2.13
CA ILE A 69 3.65 -36.04 2.24
C ILE A 69 4.42 -36.23 3.55
N ASP A 70 5.73 -36.41 3.44
CA ASP A 70 6.62 -36.45 4.59
C ASP A 70 6.78 -35.04 5.18
N ILE A 71 6.36 -34.86 6.43
CA ILE A 71 6.47 -33.59 7.15
C ILE A 71 7.71 -33.62 8.05
N GLN A 72 8.49 -32.53 8.06
CA GLN A 72 9.65 -32.39 8.93
C GLN A 72 9.51 -31.14 9.79
N SER A 73 9.33 -31.33 11.09
CA SER A 73 9.16 -30.25 12.06
C SER A 73 8.05 -29.27 11.67
N GLY A 74 6.91 -29.79 11.20
CA GLY A 74 5.75 -29.04 10.72
C GLY A 74 5.87 -28.58 9.27
N LEU A 75 7.07 -28.49 8.69
CA LEU A 75 7.24 -27.96 7.33
C LEU A 75 7.11 -29.06 6.26
N PHE A 76 6.43 -28.75 5.17
CA PHE A 76 6.34 -29.63 4.01
C PHE A 76 6.46 -28.85 2.69
N ASN A 77 6.91 -29.55 1.64
CA ASN A 77 6.95 -29.05 0.27
C ASN A 77 6.43 -30.14 -0.67
N VAL A 78 5.57 -29.77 -1.62
CA VAL A 78 4.94 -30.68 -2.57
C VAL A 78 4.85 -30.07 -3.95
N GLU A 79 4.87 -30.91 -4.97
CA GLU A 79 4.71 -30.52 -6.37
C GLU A 79 3.34 -30.99 -6.89
N LEU A 80 2.52 -30.04 -7.35
CA LEU A 80 1.20 -30.24 -7.92
C LEU A 80 1.27 -30.18 -9.45
N GLY A 81 0.38 -30.90 -10.15
CA GLY A 81 0.42 -30.98 -11.61
C GLY A 81 1.57 -31.83 -12.16
N ARG A 82 2.11 -32.73 -11.33
CA ARG A 82 3.13 -33.71 -11.71
C ARG A 82 2.67 -34.61 -12.86
N SER A 83 3.62 -35.28 -13.53
CA SER A 83 3.33 -36.12 -14.69
C SER A 83 2.29 -37.22 -14.47
N GLU A 84 2.11 -37.66 -13.22
CA GLU A 84 1.14 -38.66 -12.79
C GLU A 84 -0.29 -38.12 -12.70
N ASN A 85 -0.46 -36.83 -12.44
CA ASN A 85 -1.75 -36.13 -12.37
C ASN A 85 -1.60 -34.68 -12.88
N PRO A 86 -1.38 -34.49 -14.19
CA PRO A 86 -1.09 -33.18 -14.77
C PRO A 86 -2.30 -32.25 -14.72
N PHE A 87 -2.06 -30.95 -14.70
CA PHE A 87 -3.14 -29.96 -14.82
C PHE A 87 -3.81 -30.04 -16.21
N PRO A 88 -5.13 -29.82 -16.30
CA PRO A 88 -5.80 -29.54 -17.56
C PRO A 88 -5.18 -28.32 -18.25
N VAL A 89 -5.07 -28.37 -19.58
CA VAL A 89 -4.35 -27.36 -20.39
C VAL A 89 -4.93 -25.95 -20.29
N ASP A 90 -6.23 -25.82 -20.02
CA ASP A 90 -6.95 -24.54 -19.94
C ASP A 90 -7.30 -24.16 -18.49
N LEU A 91 -6.68 -24.83 -17.49
CA LEU A 91 -7.07 -24.65 -16.08
C LEU A 91 -6.83 -23.21 -15.61
N PHE A 92 -5.73 -22.60 -16.05
CA PHE A 92 -5.22 -21.33 -15.51
C PHE A 92 -5.73 -20.07 -16.25
N ASP A 93 -6.77 -20.20 -17.07
CA ASP A 93 -7.33 -19.08 -17.85
C ASP A 93 -8.35 -18.24 -17.04
N THR A 94 -8.63 -18.62 -15.80
CA THR A 94 -9.61 -17.96 -14.91
C THR A 94 -9.06 -17.86 -13.49
N PRO A 95 -9.61 -16.97 -12.63
CA PRO A 95 -9.27 -16.97 -11.21
C PRO A 95 -9.54 -18.33 -10.56
N LEU A 96 -8.59 -18.82 -9.75
CA LEU A 96 -8.64 -20.15 -9.14
C LEU A 96 -8.37 -20.10 -7.64
N TRP A 97 -8.94 -21.05 -6.90
CA TRP A 97 -8.75 -21.22 -5.46
C TRP A 97 -8.25 -22.62 -5.13
N LEU A 98 -7.21 -22.72 -4.32
CA LEU A 98 -6.65 -23.93 -3.76
C LEU A 98 -7.32 -24.27 -2.42
N GLY A 99 -8.00 -25.40 -2.38
CA GLY A 99 -8.49 -26.06 -1.17
C GLY A 99 -7.54 -27.17 -0.73
N ILE A 100 -7.42 -27.34 0.59
CA ILE A 100 -6.55 -28.34 1.20
C ILE A 100 -7.36 -29.06 2.27
N SER A 101 -7.35 -30.38 2.24
CA SER A 101 -7.83 -31.21 3.35
C SER A 101 -6.72 -32.16 3.79
N VAL A 102 -6.63 -32.36 5.11
CA VAL A 102 -5.62 -33.22 5.73
C VAL A 102 -6.33 -34.44 6.30
N GLU A 103 -5.87 -35.63 5.93
CA GLU A 103 -6.49 -36.91 6.26
C GLU A 103 -8.01 -36.96 6.02
N THR A 104 -8.79 -37.02 7.11
CA THR A 104 -10.27 -37.06 7.09
C THR A 104 -10.92 -35.75 7.52
N ASP A 105 -10.11 -34.71 7.76
CA ASP A 105 -10.63 -33.42 8.20
C ASP A 105 -11.42 -32.73 7.10
N SER A 106 -12.33 -31.86 7.52
CA SER A 106 -13.02 -30.96 6.60
C SER A 106 -12.00 -30.07 5.87
N GLU A 107 -12.25 -29.81 4.58
CA GLU A 107 -11.44 -28.89 3.78
C GLU A 107 -11.26 -27.55 4.52
N MET A 108 -10.00 -27.10 4.59
CA MET A 108 -9.62 -25.85 5.25
C MET A 108 -10.28 -24.66 4.55
N ILE A 109 -10.84 -23.75 5.34
CA ILE A 109 -11.48 -22.50 4.89
C ILE A 109 -10.86 -21.29 5.60
N PRO A 110 -10.69 -20.13 4.92
CA PRO A 110 -11.01 -19.89 3.52
C PRO A 110 -10.03 -20.59 2.56
N ARG A 111 -10.48 -20.90 1.33
CA ARG A 111 -9.59 -21.42 0.29
C ARG A 111 -8.58 -20.35 -0.11
N ARG A 112 -7.39 -20.77 -0.50
CA ARG A 112 -6.32 -19.85 -0.89
C ARG A 112 -6.41 -19.51 -2.37
N GLU A 113 -6.58 -18.24 -2.72
CA GLU A 113 -6.52 -17.80 -4.11
C GLU A 113 -5.13 -18.11 -4.73
N LEU A 114 -5.12 -18.61 -5.97
CA LEU A 114 -3.91 -18.80 -6.76
C LEU A 114 -3.59 -17.50 -7.49
N THR A 115 -2.53 -16.84 -7.06
CA THR A 115 -2.06 -15.58 -7.65
C THR A 115 -0.87 -15.81 -8.57
N SER A 116 -0.80 -15.03 -9.66
CA SER A 116 0.37 -14.96 -10.54
C SER A 116 1.63 -14.53 -9.79
N VAL A 117 2.78 -15.09 -10.15
CA VAL A 117 4.10 -14.61 -9.70
C VAL A 117 4.58 -13.47 -10.60
N GLY A 118 5.44 -12.58 -10.10
CA GLY A 118 5.85 -11.37 -10.84
C GLY A 118 6.37 -11.62 -12.26
N PHE A 119 7.09 -12.72 -12.49
CA PHE A 119 7.59 -13.08 -13.82
C PHE A 119 6.52 -13.65 -14.77
N SER A 120 5.39 -14.20 -14.27
CA SER A 120 4.33 -14.71 -15.15
C SER A 120 3.54 -13.59 -15.85
N PHE A 121 3.52 -12.37 -15.31
CA PHE A 121 2.98 -11.21 -16.03
C PHE A 121 3.76 -10.89 -17.31
N LYS A 122 5.06 -11.19 -17.36
CA LYS A 122 5.86 -11.05 -18.60
C LYS A 122 5.62 -12.16 -19.60
N ALA A 123 5.03 -13.29 -19.19
CA ALA A 123 4.58 -14.32 -20.11
C ALA A 123 3.25 -13.94 -20.79
N GLU A 124 2.39 -13.15 -20.15
CA GLU A 124 1.22 -12.52 -20.78
C GLU A 124 1.65 -11.59 -21.92
N ASP A 125 2.70 -10.78 -21.70
CA ASP A 125 3.33 -9.94 -22.74
C ASP A 125 3.86 -10.77 -23.94
N ALA A 126 4.18 -12.06 -23.78
CA ALA A 126 4.66 -12.91 -24.88
C ALA A 126 3.55 -13.35 -25.86
N GLU A 127 2.28 -13.19 -25.49
CA GLU A 127 1.14 -13.35 -26.40
C GLU A 127 0.88 -12.09 -27.25
N SER A 128 1.54 -10.96 -26.93
CA SER A 128 1.37 -9.69 -27.64
C SER A 128 2.69 -9.15 -28.22
N LEU A 129 2.72 -8.83 -29.52
CA LEU A 129 3.90 -8.19 -30.12
C LEU A 129 3.73 -6.66 -30.03
N GLN A 130 4.28 -6.04 -28.98
CA GLN A 130 4.05 -4.62 -28.66
C GLN A 130 2.57 -4.30 -28.37
N GLY A 131 1.87 -5.16 -27.61
CA GLY A 131 0.46 -4.94 -27.26
C GLY A 131 -0.53 -5.24 -28.38
N ARG A 132 -0.10 -5.89 -29.46
CA ARG A 132 -0.98 -6.38 -30.54
C ARG A 132 -1.17 -7.88 -30.45
N SER A 133 -2.43 -8.30 -30.37
CA SER A 133 -2.83 -9.71 -30.36
C SER A 133 -2.52 -10.39 -31.70
N ALA A 134 -2.50 -11.72 -31.73
CA ALA A 134 -2.38 -12.46 -32.99
C ALA A 134 -3.50 -12.12 -34.00
N ALA A 135 -4.67 -11.68 -33.53
CA ALA A 135 -5.77 -11.20 -34.37
C ALA A 135 -5.49 -9.82 -34.99
N ASP A 136 -4.75 -8.96 -34.30
CA ASP A 136 -4.30 -7.64 -34.82
C ASP A 136 -3.20 -7.77 -35.89
N LEU A 137 -2.63 -8.97 -36.03
CA LEU A 137 -1.67 -9.35 -37.07
C LEU A 137 -2.32 -10.14 -38.21
N ASP A 138 -3.66 -10.22 -38.25
CA ASP A 138 -4.35 -10.80 -39.39
C ASP A 138 -4.01 -9.99 -40.65
N GLN A 139 -3.45 -10.73 -41.62
CA GLN A 139 -2.77 -10.21 -42.79
C GLN A 139 -3.74 -9.61 -43.83
N SER A 140 -5.04 -9.64 -43.54
CA SER A 140 -6.13 -9.17 -44.40
C SER A 140 -6.16 -7.64 -44.55
N ASP A 141 -5.70 -6.88 -43.55
CA ASP A 141 -5.69 -5.41 -43.58
C ASP A 141 -4.38 -4.78 -44.08
N HIS A 142 -3.29 -5.55 -44.16
CA HIS A 142 -1.98 -5.06 -44.64
C HIS A 142 -1.89 -4.89 -46.17
N VAL A 143 -2.92 -5.28 -46.91
CA VAL A 143 -2.95 -5.18 -48.39
C VAL A 143 -3.44 -3.80 -48.87
N ALA A 144 -3.91 -2.93 -47.97
CA ALA A 144 -4.51 -1.64 -48.31
C ALA A 144 -3.60 -0.41 -48.04
N ASP A 145 -2.48 -0.57 -47.33
CA ASP A 145 -1.56 0.54 -47.05
C ASP A 145 -0.61 0.81 -48.23
N MET A 146 -0.79 1.98 -48.87
CA MET A 146 0.06 2.44 -49.98
C MET A 146 1.44 2.95 -49.54
N ASN A 147 1.69 3.14 -48.24
CA ASN A 147 2.98 3.59 -47.72
C ASN A 147 3.88 2.44 -47.23
N ASN A 148 3.40 1.20 -47.30
CA ASN A 148 4.19 0.03 -46.92
C ASN A 148 5.23 -0.31 -48.02
N PRO A 149 6.55 -0.30 -47.72
CA PRO A 149 7.61 -0.62 -48.69
C PRO A 149 7.61 -2.08 -49.20
N HIS A 150 6.71 -2.94 -48.69
CA HIS A 150 6.52 -4.32 -49.14
C HIS A 150 5.22 -4.57 -49.92
N ASN A 151 4.48 -3.53 -50.32
CA ASN A 151 3.27 -3.67 -51.13
C ASN A 151 3.59 -4.20 -52.55
N VAL A 152 3.19 -5.43 -52.86
CA VAL A 152 3.20 -5.99 -54.22
C VAL A 152 1.80 -5.86 -54.80
N THR A 153 1.46 -4.68 -55.33
CA THR A 153 0.13 -4.40 -55.86
C THR A 153 -0.06 -5.02 -57.24
N GLY A 154 -0.93 -6.02 -57.33
CA GLY A 154 -1.53 -6.43 -58.61
C GLY A 154 -2.43 -5.32 -59.14
N ILE A 155 -2.14 -4.82 -60.33
CA ILE A 155 -2.90 -3.74 -60.99
C ILE A 155 -4.34 -4.17 -61.34
N ILE A 156 -5.35 -3.50 -60.75
CA ILE A 156 -6.76 -3.55 -61.17
C ILE A 156 -7.09 -2.24 -61.89
N GLY A 157 -7.71 -2.33 -63.07
CA GLY A 157 -7.94 -1.20 -63.98
C GLY A 157 -8.97 -0.18 -63.50
N PRO A 158 -8.93 1.07 -63.99
CA PRO A 158 -9.76 2.17 -63.49
C PRO A 158 -11.25 1.98 -63.80
N GLU A 159 -12.08 2.29 -62.80
CA GLU A 159 -13.53 2.35 -62.86
C GLU A 159 -14.01 3.51 -63.75
N GLY A 160 -15.11 3.28 -64.50
CA GLY A 160 -15.64 4.25 -65.47
C GLY A 160 -16.32 5.45 -64.81
N PRO A 161 -16.26 6.65 -65.41
CA PRO A 161 -16.81 7.86 -64.80
C PRO A 161 -18.34 7.82 -64.68
N GLN A 162 -18.85 8.19 -63.50
CA GLN A 162 -20.26 8.33 -63.16
C GLN A 162 -20.92 9.50 -63.92
N GLY A 163 -22.15 9.29 -64.41
CA GLY A 163 -22.90 10.27 -65.21
C GLY A 163 -23.34 11.53 -64.44
N ALA A 164 -23.37 12.67 -65.14
CA ALA A 164 -23.67 13.98 -64.55
C ALA A 164 -25.11 14.10 -64.01
N PRO A 165 -25.31 14.74 -62.84
CA PRO A 165 -26.65 15.04 -62.30
C PRO A 165 -27.44 16.04 -63.16
N GLY A 166 -28.75 15.86 -63.24
CA GLY A 166 -29.65 16.73 -64.03
C GLY A 166 -29.93 18.09 -63.36
N PRO A 167 -30.19 19.16 -64.14
CA PRO A 167 -30.38 20.50 -63.60
C PRO A 167 -31.74 20.66 -62.88
N GLN A 168 -31.71 21.24 -61.68
CA GLN A 168 -32.89 21.65 -60.92
C GLN A 168 -33.42 23.01 -61.43
N GLY A 169 -34.73 23.10 -61.71
CA GLY A 169 -35.38 24.28 -62.27
C GLY A 169 -35.58 25.43 -61.28
N ILE A 170 -35.68 26.65 -61.80
CA ILE A 170 -35.83 27.92 -61.04
C ILE A 170 -37.30 28.21 -60.64
N PRO A 171 -37.59 28.44 -59.34
CA PRO A 171 -38.85 29.08 -58.91
C PRO A 171 -38.66 30.58 -58.62
N GLY A 172 -39.71 31.37 -58.91
CA GLY A 172 -39.65 32.83 -59.16
C GLY A 172 -39.77 33.78 -57.96
N ASN A 173 -39.67 35.08 -58.29
CA ASN A 173 -39.62 36.20 -57.35
C ASN A 173 -41.03 36.66 -56.92
N ASP A 174 -41.24 36.77 -55.61
CA ASP A 174 -42.39 37.46 -55.02
C ASP A 174 -41.98 38.86 -54.50
N GLY A 175 -42.95 39.80 -54.54
CA GLY A 175 -42.75 41.25 -54.49
C GLY A 175 -42.63 41.87 -53.08
N ALA A 176 -42.27 43.15 -53.05
CA ALA A 176 -42.09 43.93 -51.83
C ALA A 176 -43.41 44.28 -51.14
N ASP A 177 -43.48 44.06 -49.83
CA ASP A 177 -44.56 44.52 -48.96
C ASP A 177 -44.49 46.04 -48.73
N GLY A 178 -45.65 46.69 -48.56
CA GLY A 178 -45.80 48.13 -48.41
C GLY A 178 -45.45 48.66 -47.00
N ALA A 179 -45.16 49.96 -46.91
CA ALA A 179 -44.88 50.62 -45.62
C ALA A 179 -46.15 50.81 -44.78
N ASP A 180 -46.11 50.37 -43.51
CA ASP A 180 -47.14 50.64 -42.51
C ASP A 180 -47.10 52.12 -42.05
N GLY A 181 -48.26 52.65 -41.64
CA GLY A 181 -48.44 54.05 -41.23
C GLY A 181 -47.92 54.35 -39.82
N ASN A 182 -47.62 55.63 -39.56
CA ASN A 182 -47.16 56.07 -38.23
C ASN A 182 -48.26 55.91 -37.16
N ASP A 183 -47.97 55.18 -36.09
CA ASP A 183 -48.80 55.10 -34.89
C ASP A 183 -48.82 56.45 -34.13
N GLY A 184 -49.94 56.71 -33.44
CA GLY A 184 -50.16 57.93 -32.66
C GLY A 184 -49.29 57.99 -31.39
N ALA A 185 -48.99 59.19 -30.91
CA ALA A 185 -48.19 59.39 -29.70
C ALA A 185 -48.84 58.73 -28.47
N ASP A 186 -48.16 57.75 -27.89
CA ASP A 186 -48.53 57.13 -26.61
C ASP A 186 -48.42 58.15 -25.47
N GLY A 187 -49.38 58.07 -24.54
CA GLY A 187 -49.43 58.93 -23.35
C GLY A 187 -48.27 58.69 -22.39
N ALA A 188 -47.93 59.72 -21.60
CA ALA A 188 -46.83 59.70 -20.64
C ALA A 188 -46.90 58.46 -19.72
N GLN A 189 -45.82 57.68 -19.72
CA GLN A 189 -45.56 56.57 -18.82
C GLN A 189 -45.59 57.07 -17.37
N GLY A 190 -46.29 56.37 -16.47
CA GLY A 190 -46.26 56.65 -15.04
C GLY A 190 -44.84 56.54 -14.47
N PRO A 191 -44.54 57.19 -13.33
CA PRO A 191 -43.21 57.12 -12.73
C PRO A 191 -42.80 55.67 -12.46
N PRO A 192 -41.53 55.29 -12.69
CA PRO A 192 -41.02 53.96 -12.38
C PRO A 192 -41.29 53.60 -10.92
N GLY A 193 -41.69 52.35 -10.67
CA GLY A 193 -41.66 51.80 -9.32
C GLY A 193 -40.22 51.82 -8.80
N ALA A 194 -40.05 52.07 -7.50
CA ALA A 194 -38.73 52.17 -6.88
C ALA A 194 -37.92 50.88 -7.07
N ASP A 195 -36.80 51.00 -7.77
CA ASP A 195 -35.81 49.93 -7.91
C ASP A 195 -35.30 49.52 -6.53
N GLY A 196 -35.20 48.21 -6.29
CA GLY A 196 -34.56 47.61 -5.10
C GLY A 196 -33.03 47.77 -5.10
N SER A 197 -32.50 48.93 -5.52
CA SER A 197 -31.07 49.23 -5.66
C SER A 197 -30.50 49.79 -4.35
N GLY A 198 -30.57 49.01 -3.27
CA GLY A 198 -30.03 49.40 -1.96
C GLY A 198 -28.98 48.46 -1.41
N CYS A 199 -28.73 47.32 -2.06
CA CYS A 199 -27.90 46.25 -1.52
C CYS A 199 -26.66 45.98 -2.36
N SER A 200 -25.49 45.93 -1.73
CA SER A 200 -24.23 45.48 -2.33
C SER A 200 -23.67 44.28 -1.57
N LEU A 201 -23.20 43.27 -2.28
CA LEU A 201 -22.55 42.09 -1.72
C LEU A 201 -21.04 42.21 -1.91
N SER A 202 -20.25 42.01 -0.84
CA SER A 202 -18.79 41.96 -0.93
C SER A 202 -18.30 40.70 -1.65
N ALA A 203 -17.06 40.71 -2.12
CA ALA A 203 -16.40 39.48 -2.57
C ALA A 203 -16.38 38.44 -1.43
N CYS A 204 -16.54 37.17 -1.79
CA CYS A 204 -16.46 36.04 -0.86
C CYS A 204 -15.00 35.88 -0.42
N VAL A 205 -14.76 35.86 0.89
CA VAL A 205 -13.42 35.72 1.48
C VAL A 205 -13.37 34.42 2.28
N ASP A 206 -12.31 33.63 2.09
CA ASP A 206 -12.11 32.38 2.83
C ASP A 206 -11.68 32.68 4.27
N SER A 207 -12.47 32.23 5.24
CA SER A 207 -12.20 32.38 6.68
C SER A 207 -11.81 31.05 7.35
N GLY A 208 -11.50 30.00 6.59
CA GLY A 208 -11.05 28.70 7.10
C GLY A 208 -12.17 27.80 7.65
N SER A 209 -13.43 28.23 7.58
CA SER A 209 -14.62 27.46 7.99
C SER A 209 -15.78 27.53 6.99
N GLY A 210 -15.49 28.00 5.77
CA GLY A 210 -16.45 28.38 4.73
C GLY A 210 -16.20 29.82 4.25
N GLY A 211 -16.73 30.19 3.09
CA GLY A 211 -16.62 31.56 2.60
C GLY A 211 -17.61 32.50 3.30
N GLU A 212 -17.16 33.70 3.67
CA GLU A 212 -18.04 34.75 4.16
C GLU A 212 -18.10 35.92 3.18
N ALA A 213 -19.31 36.41 2.91
CA ALA A 213 -19.55 37.66 2.19
C ALA A 213 -20.47 38.56 3.03
N THR A 214 -20.29 39.86 2.93
CA THR A 214 -21.11 40.85 3.63
C THR A 214 -22.11 41.46 2.67
N LEU A 215 -23.40 41.31 2.98
CA LEU A 215 -24.48 42.01 2.31
C LEU A 215 -24.76 43.31 3.05
N THR A 216 -24.50 44.43 2.38
CA THR A 216 -24.78 45.78 2.89
C THR A 216 -26.03 46.31 2.22
N CYS A 217 -27.08 46.59 2.98
CA CYS A 217 -28.33 47.14 2.46
C CYS A 217 -28.71 48.45 3.16
N GLY A 218 -28.90 49.55 2.42
CA GLY A 218 -29.42 50.81 2.97
C GLY A 218 -28.83 52.07 2.33
N ALA A 219 -29.34 53.22 2.75
CA ALA A 219 -28.85 54.52 2.28
C ALA A 219 -27.53 54.89 2.99
N PRO A 220 -26.62 55.65 2.34
CA PRO A 220 -25.33 56.03 2.91
C PRO A 220 -25.47 56.63 4.31
N GLY A 221 -24.89 55.97 5.32
CA GLY A 221 -24.96 56.37 6.73
C GLY A 221 -26.12 55.77 7.56
N SER A 222 -26.93 54.88 6.98
CA SER A 222 -27.96 54.08 7.66
C SER A 222 -28.04 52.65 7.09
N GLU A 223 -26.88 52.06 6.85
CA GLU A 223 -26.76 50.72 6.26
C GLU A 223 -26.98 49.61 7.31
N THR A 224 -27.62 48.53 6.88
CA THR A 224 -27.74 47.26 7.62
C THR A 224 -26.79 46.24 7.01
N MET A 225 -26.03 45.56 7.87
CA MET A 225 -25.04 44.55 7.48
C MET A 225 -25.54 43.17 7.87
N ALA A 226 -25.50 42.22 6.94
CA ALA A 226 -25.73 40.80 7.22
C ALA A 226 -24.56 39.99 6.67
N GLN A 227 -24.06 39.05 7.48
CA GLN A 227 -23.11 38.06 7.00
C GLN A 227 -23.85 36.94 6.28
N VAL A 228 -23.35 36.59 5.10
CA VAL A 228 -23.90 35.56 4.24
C VAL A 228 -22.81 34.53 4.00
N LEU A 229 -23.14 33.26 4.25
CA LEU A 229 -22.28 32.13 3.92
C LEU A 229 -22.29 31.93 2.40
N CYS A 230 -21.11 31.87 1.80
CA CYS A 230 -20.89 31.58 0.40
C CYS A 230 -20.02 30.33 0.24
N ASN A 231 -20.28 29.57 -0.82
CA ASN A 231 -19.50 28.39 -1.14
C ASN A 231 -18.26 28.83 -1.94
N VAL A 232 -17.07 28.74 -1.34
CA VAL A 232 -15.80 28.87 -2.07
C VAL A 232 -15.47 27.48 -2.61
N PRO A 233 -15.30 27.29 -3.92
CA PRO A 233 -14.78 26.03 -4.44
C PRO A 233 -13.44 25.74 -3.76
N PRO A 234 -13.20 24.52 -3.26
CA PRO A 234 -11.88 24.18 -2.74
C PRO A 234 -10.83 24.49 -3.81
N PRO A 235 -9.63 24.98 -3.42
CA PRO A 235 -8.55 25.20 -4.37
C PRO A 235 -8.30 23.91 -5.16
N PRO A 236 -8.00 24.00 -6.47
CA PRO A 236 -7.72 22.81 -7.27
C PRO A 236 -6.56 22.05 -6.65
N THR A 237 -6.74 20.74 -6.47
CA THR A 237 -5.69 19.86 -5.97
C THR A 237 -4.49 19.95 -6.91
N PRO A 238 -3.27 20.24 -6.40
CA PRO A 238 -2.09 20.27 -7.25
C PRO A 238 -1.85 18.90 -7.88
N THR A 239 -1.47 18.89 -9.15
CA THR A 239 -1.13 17.70 -9.93
C THR A 239 0.32 17.79 -10.40
N TYR A 240 0.99 16.66 -10.52
CA TYR A 240 2.42 16.57 -10.83
C TYR A 240 2.66 15.65 -12.03
N ALA A 241 3.72 15.92 -12.79
CA ALA A 241 4.21 15.00 -13.83
C ALA A 241 5.53 14.35 -13.39
N VAL A 242 5.84 13.18 -13.95
CA VAL A 242 7.17 12.56 -13.79
C VAL A 242 8.25 13.54 -14.30
N GLY A 243 9.33 13.69 -13.52
CA GLY A 243 10.42 14.64 -13.75
C GLY A 243 10.16 16.05 -13.23
N GLU A 244 8.95 16.38 -12.76
CA GLU A 244 8.67 17.67 -12.11
C GLU A 244 9.01 17.64 -10.61
N MET A 245 9.18 18.82 -10.01
CA MET A 245 9.36 18.95 -8.57
C MET A 245 8.03 18.67 -7.84
N GLY A 246 8.05 17.69 -6.95
CA GLY A 246 6.93 17.31 -6.09
C GLY A 246 6.77 18.20 -4.85
N PRO A 247 5.76 17.92 -4.01
CA PRO A 247 5.43 18.75 -2.85
C PRO A 247 6.51 18.72 -1.76
N GLY A 248 7.32 17.67 -1.69
CA GLY A 248 8.46 17.57 -0.78
C GLY A 248 9.72 18.23 -1.32
N GLY A 249 9.65 18.88 -2.48
CA GLY A 249 10.78 19.47 -3.16
C GLY A 249 11.67 18.46 -3.88
N GLY A 250 11.31 17.18 -3.86
CA GLY A 250 11.98 16.12 -4.60
C GLY A 250 11.54 16.07 -6.06
N LEU A 251 12.16 15.19 -6.86
CA LEU A 251 11.73 14.95 -8.23
C LEU A 251 10.76 13.77 -8.28
N VAL A 252 9.58 13.99 -8.84
CA VAL A 252 8.58 12.94 -9.05
C VAL A 252 9.14 11.92 -10.03
N PHE A 253 9.21 10.65 -9.63
CA PHE A 253 9.68 9.57 -10.50
C PHE A 253 8.61 8.53 -10.79
N TYR A 254 7.50 8.54 -10.05
CA TYR A 254 6.40 7.61 -10.26
C TYR A 254 5.07 8.26 -9.93
N LEU A 255 4.02 7.92 -10.67
CA LEU A 255 2.64 8.33 -10.42
C LEU A 255 1.76 7.09 -10.34
N ASP A 256 0.82 7.06 -9.38
CA ASP A 256 -0.17 5.99 -9.34
C ASP A 256 -1.04 6.06 -10.59
N PRO A 257 -1.08 5.01 -11.44
CA PRO A 257 -1.95 4.98 -12.60
C PRO A 257 -3.42 5.25 -12.28
N ALA A 258 -3.90 4.88 -11.08
CA ALA A 258 -5.27 5.13 -10.62
C ALA A 258 -5.57 6.62 -10.39
N ASN A 259 -4.54 7.45 -10.25
CA ASN A 259 -4.65 8.88 -9.96
C ASN A 259 -4.07 9.77 -11.04
N VAL A 260 -3.76 9.21 -12.22
CA VAL A 260 -3.31 9.96 -13.38
C VAL A 260 -4.50 10.38 -14.25
N ASP A 261 -4.59 11.67 -14.55
CA ASP A 261 -5.50 12.17 -15.56
C ASP A 261 -5.04 11.71 -16.95
N SER A 262 -5.82 10.84 -17.59
CA SER A 262 -5.52 10.25 -18.90
C SER A 262 -5.31 11.25 -20.04
N MET A 263 -5.79 12.50 -19.90
CA MET A 263 -5.65 13.55 -20.91
C MET A 263 -4.35 14.33 -20.74
N THR A 264 -3.95 14.59 -19.48
CA THR A 264 -2.80 15.44 -19.16
C THR A 264 -1.56 14.65 -18.76
N GLY A 265 -1.69 13.37 -18.40
CA GLY A 265 -0.62 12.53 -17.88
C GLY A 265 -0.13 12.95 -16.48
N ARG A 266 -0.83 13.88 -15.81
CA ARG A 266 -0.48 14.38 -14.48
C ARG A 266 -1.27 13.64 -13.41
N GLY A 267 -0.64 13.38 -12.27
CA GLY A 267 -1.26 12.67 -11.16
C GLY A 267 -1.26 13.46 -9.85
N THR A 268 -2.15 13.08 -8.95
CA THR A 268 -2.22 13.64 -7.57
C THR A 268 -1.52 12.76 -6.54
N VAL A 269 -1.13 11.55 -6.92
CA VAL A 269 -0.54 10.53 -6.04
C VAL A 269 0.66 9.90 -6.74
N GLY A 270 1.78 9.74 -6.03
CA GLY A 270 3.03 9.25 -6.62
C GLY A 270 4.20 9.19 -5.64
N LEU A 271 5.39 8.88 -6.16
CA LEU A 271 6.65 8.91 -5.41
C LEU A 271 7.55 10.04 -5.92
N GLU A 272 8.25 10.69 -5.00
CA GLU A 272 9.31 11.63 -5.31
C GLU A 272 10.63 11.25 -4.64
N ALA A 273 11.74 11.47 -5.34
CA ALA A 273 13.09 11.21 -4.86
C ALA A 273 13.68 12.49 -4.27
N ALA A 274 14.48 12.35 -3.21
CA ALA A 274 15.17 13.48 -2.59
C ALA A 274 16.00 14.25 -3.64
N PRO A 275 16.17 15.58 -3.49
CA PRO A 275 16.89 16.42 -4.46
C PRO A 275 18.35 16.00 -4.71
N GLY A 276 18.93 15.21 -3.80
CA GLY A 276 20.30 14.73 -3.90
C GLY A 276 20.51 13.45 -3.08
N ASP A 277 21.69 12.86 -3.25
CA ASP A 277 22.12 11.73 -2.43
C ASP A 277 22.23 12.14 -0.96
N LEU A 278 21.97 11.19 -0.07
CA LEU A 278 22.09 11.42 1.36
C LEU A 278 23.57 11.49 1.76
N VAL A 279 23.85 12.31 2.75
CA VAL A 279 25.17 12.50 3.37
C VAL A 279 25.19 11.73 4.67
N ASP A 280 26.25 10.96 4.92
CA ASP A 280 26.41 10.29 6.20
C ASP A 280 26.93 11.32 7.23
N PRO A 281 26.18 11.64 8.29
CA PRO A 281 26.65 12.59 9.30
C PRO A 281 27.89 12.11 10.07
N ASN A 282 28.22 10.81 9.98
CA ASN A 282 29.30 10.17 10.71
C ASN A 282 30.49 9.73 9.82
N ASP A 283 30.36 9.80 8.49
CA ASP A 283 31.41 9.41 7.54
C ASP A 283 31.56 10.46 6.42
N SER A 284 32.81 10.86 6.12
CA SER A 284 33.12 11.83 5.07
C SER A 284 32.99 11.29 3.64
N ASP A 285 32.83 9.98 3.47
CA ASP A 285 32.72 9.35 2.15
C ASP A 285 31.27 9.30 1.62
N ASP A 286 30.26 9.68 2.41
CA ASP A 286 28.83 9.67 2.08
C ASP A 286 28.33 8.29 1.59
N LEU A 287 28.91 7.22 2.12
CA LEU A 287 28.56 5.84 1.78
C LEU A 287 28.06 5.12 3.03
N MET A 288 26.95 4.40 2.91
CA MET A 288 26.26 3.78 4.03
C MET A 288 26.23 2.26 3.89
N GLN A 289 26.30 1.57 5.03
CA GLN A 289 26.01 0.14 5.08
C GLN A 289 24.50 -0.07 5.11
N TRP A 290 24.06 -1.15 4.48
CA TRP A 290 22.63 -1.46 4.38
C TRP A 290 22.05 -1.92 5.73
N GLY A 291 22.80 -2.80 6.39
CA GLY A 291 22.43 -3.49 7.60
C GLY A 291 23.58 -4.36 8.08
N CYS A 292 23.37 -5.09 9.16
CA CYS A 292 24.34 -6.05 9.63
C CYS A 292 24.26 -7.40 8.88
N VAL A 293 25.42 -8.04 8.70
CA VAL A 293 25.58 -9.37 8.09
C VAL A 293 25.16 -10.45 9.09
N GLY A 294 24.46 -11.48 8.62
CA GLY A 294 23.99 -12.61 9.41
C GLY A 294 22.66 -12.40 10.14
N THR A 295 21.93 -11.30 9.87
CA THR A 295 20.63 -10.99 10.49
C THR A 295 19.58 -10.77 9.42
N ASP A 296 18.50 -11.55 9.47
CA ASP A 296 17.30 -11.33 8.65
C ASP A 296 16.44 -10.24 9.30
N THR A 297 16.23 -9.14 8.57
CA THR A 297 15.37 -8.02 8.99
C THR A 297 13.92 -8.22 8.59
N LEU A 298 13.65 -9.20 7.72
CA LEU A 298 12.35 -9.49 7.08
C LEU A 298 11.92 -8.46 6.03
N ALA A 299 12.75 -7.46 5.73
CA ALA A 299 12.51 -6.40 4.75
C ALA A 299 12.64 -6.90 3.29
N THR A 300 11.92 -7.96 2.95
CA THR A 300 12.08 -8.69 1.67
C THR A 300 11.23 -8.13 0.52
N GLY A 301 10.40 -7.12 0.77
CA GLY A 301 9.53 -6.52 -0.25
C GLY A 301 10.35 -5.92 -1.40
N VAL A 302 10.01 -6.23 -2.64
CA VAL A 302 10.73 -5.70 -3.83
C VAL A 302 9.88 -4.77 -4.68
N ALA A 303 8.55 -4.90 -4.63
CA ALA A 303 7.63 -4.22 -5.52
C ALA A 303 7.54 -2.71 -5.24
N ILE A 304 7.10 -1.96 -6.26
CA ILE A 304 6.78 -0.54 -6.09
C ILE A 304 5.84 -0.40 -4.90
N GLY A 305 6.26 0.45 -3.98
CA GLY A 305 5.53 0.77 -2.79
C GLY A 305 5.92 0.02 -1.52
N THR A 306 6.81 -0.96 -1.60
CA THR A 306 7.24 -1.70 -0.41
C THR A 306 8.37 -1.03 0.36
N GLY A 307 8.96 0.06 -0.17
CA GLY A 307 10.16 0.69 0.40
C GLY A 307 9.98 1.22 1.81
N ALA A 308 8.83 1.83 2.12
CA ALA A 308 8.63 2.44 3.43
C ALA A 308 8.51 1.36 4.53
N ALA A 309 7.67 0.34 4.30
CA ALA A 309 7.53 -0.80 5.20
C ALA A 309 8.86 -1.56 5.40
N ASN A 310 9.63 -1.75 4.33
CA ASN A 310 10.97 -2.34 4.44
C ASN A 310 11.92 -1.49 5.29
N THR A 311 11.90 -0.16 5.09
CA THR A 311 12.75 0.77 5.86
C THR A 311 12.44 0.68 7.36
N ASP A 312 11.16 0.62 7.72
CA ASP A 312 10.73 0.43 9.12
C ASP A 312 11.22 -0.90 9.70
N LEU A 313 11.10 -2.01 8.95
CA LEU A 313 11.58 -3.33 9.36
C LEU A 313 13.10 -3.34 9.57
N ILE A 314 13.87 -2.67 8.71
CA ILE A 314 15.33 -2.56 8.86
C ILE A 314 15.66 -1.74 10.12
N VAL A 315 15.01 -0.60 10.33
CA VAL A 315 15.26 0.23 11.52
C VAL A 315 14.87 -0.49 12.81
N MET A 316 13.82 -1.33 12.79
CA MET A 316 13.31 -2.04 13.96
C MET A 316 14.06 -3.34 14.29
N ASN A 317 14.37 -4.16 13.28
CA ASN A 317 14.87 -5.53 13.47
C ASN A 317 16.38 -5.67 13.38
N ALA A 318 17.10 -4.58 13.09
CA ALA A 318 18.52 -4.68 12.83
C ALA A 318 19.40 -4.58 14.09
N CYS A 319 20.69 -4.85 13.91
CA CYS A 319 21.58 -5.24 14.99
C CYS A 319 21.73 -4.22 16.13
N SER A 320 22.01 -4.73 17.34
CA SER A 320 22.33 -3.96 18.57
C SER A 320 23.64 -3.15 18.52
N THR A 321 24.31 -3.10 17.36
CA THR A 321 25.51 -2.31 17.07
C THR A 321 25.37 -1.66 15.70
N ALA A 322 26.07 -0.53 15.49
CA ALA A 322 26.17 0.20 14.22
C ALA A 322 26.20 -0.72 12.98
N GLY A 323 25.49 -0.32 11.92
CA GLY A 323 25.38 -1.10 10.67
C GLY A 323 24.15 -0.84 9.79
N ASN A 324 23.16 -0.03 10.19
CA ASN A 324 21.92 0.22 9.42
C ASN A 324 21.84 1.62 8.84
N GLU A 325 23.00 2.21 8.58
CA GLU A 325 23.15 3.63 8.27
C GLU A 325 22.28 4.02 7.06
N ALA A 326 22.09 3.13 6.08
CA ALA A 326 21.29 3.43 4.91
C ALA A 326 19.81 3.71 5.23
N ALA A 327 19.16 2.82 5.98
CA ALA A 327 17.75 2.96 6.35
C ALA A 327 17.56 4.05 7.42
N GLU A 328 18.47 4.14 8.40
CA GLU A 328 18.41 5.16 9.45
C GLU A 328 18.59 6.57 8.89
N VAL A 329 19.56 6.79 7.99
CA VAL A 329 19.78 8.11 7.40
C VAL A 329 18.62 8.48 6.46
N ALA A 330 18.05 7.52 5.73
CA ALA A 330 16.86 7.76 4.92
C ALA A 330 15.64 8.12 5.77
N ASN A 331 15.38 7.38 6.86
CA ASN A 331 14.25 7.61 7.76
C ASN A 331 14.40 8.89 8.60
N ALA A 332 15.64 9.33 8.88
CA ALA A 332 15.92 10.60 9.55
C ALA A 332 15.96 11.79 8.60
N TYR A 333 15.96 11.56 7.28
CA TYR A 333 16.03 12.63 6.30
C TYR A 333 14.79 13.51 6.35
N SER A 334 15.00 14.82 6.24
CA SER A 334 13.90 15.78 6.16
C SER A 334 14.19 16.84 5.12
N ASN A 335 13.16 17.21 4.37
CA ASN A 335 13.22 18.28 3.38
C ASN A 335 11.90 19.04 3.38
N ASN A 336 11.97 20.37 3.34
CA ASN A 336 10.79 21.26 3.40
C ASN A 336 9.84 20.98 4.59
N GLY A 337 10.38 20.51 5.73
CA GLY A 337 9.61 20.21 6.94
C GLY A 337 8.88 18.85 6.91
N LEU A 338 9.09 18.04 5.87
CA LEU A 338 8.55 16.69 5.75
C LEU A 338 9.61 15.67 6.18
N THR A 339 9.20 14.68 6.97
CA THR A 339 10.06 13.69 7.65
C THR A 339 9.67 12.25 7.31
N ASP A 340 8.81 12.07 6.31
CA ASP A 340 8.21 10.81 5.85
C ASP A 340 9.05 10.13 4.75
N TRP A 341 10.36 10.36 4.75
CA TRP A 341 11.29 9.85 3.76
C TRP A 341 11.79 8.44 4.13
N PHE A 342 12.04 7.61 3.14
CA PHE A 342 12.43 6.21 3.33
C PHE A 342 13.39 5.72 2.25
N LEU A 343 14.02 4.56 2.48
CA LEU A 343 14.91 3.91 1.51
C LEU A 343 14.05 3.18 0.45
N PRO A 344 14.23 3.43 -0.86
CA PRO A 344 13.37 2.83 -1.88
C PRO A 344 13.56 1.31 -1.96
N SER A 345 12.49 0.56 -2.19
CA SER A 345 12.55 -0.85 -2.58
C SER A 345 13.27 -1.05 -3.92
N LYS A 346 13.60 -2.30 -4.23
CA LYS A 346 14.30 -2.68 -5.46
C LYS A 346 13.60 -2.13 -6.71
N ASP A 347 12.28 -2.22 -6.81
CA ASP A 347 11.56 -1.78 -8.01
C ASP A 347 11.34 -0.26 -8.02
N GLU A 348 11.20 0.39 -6.85
CA GLU A 348 11.20 1.86 -6.75
C GLU A 348 12.54 2.47 -7.18
N LEU A 349 13.66 1.85 -6.78
CA LEU A 349 14.99 2.27 -7.20
C LEU A 349 15.19 2.10 -8.71
N ASN A 350 14.61 1.05 -9.30
CA ASN A 350 14.62 0.86 -10.74
C ASN A 350 13.78 1.91 -11.46
N GLU A 351 12.63 2.28 -10.89
CA GLU A 351 11.79 3.34 -11.44
C GLU A 351 12.52 4.69 -11.43
N MET A 352 13.25 5.00 -10.36
CA MET A 352 14.14 6.16 -10.32
C MET A 352 15.19 6.10 -11.44
N TYR A 353 15.83 4.94 -11.67
CA TYR A 353 16.81 4.78 -12.74
C TYR A 353 16.23 5.05 -14.14
N ILE A 354 15.06 4.48 -14.45
CA ILE A 354 14.47 4.57 -15.80
C ILE A 354 13.68 5.86 -16.06
N GLN A 355 13.23 6.57 -15.02
CA GLN A 355 12.43 7.80 -15.20
C GLN A 355 13.26 9.07 -15.04
N ILE A 356 14.02 9.18 -13.94
CA ILE A 356 14.76 10.39 -13.58
C ILE A 356 16.29 10.19 -13.56
N GLY A 357 16.76 8.96 -13.74
CA GLY A 357 18.17 8.58 -13.73
C GLY A 357 18.78 8.40 -15.12
N GLN A 358 19.92 7.71 -15.17
CA GLN A 358 20.70 7.47 -16.39
C GLN A 358 20.05 6.51 -17.38
N GLY A 359 18.95 5.83 -17.00
CA GLY A 359 18.19 4.92 -17.85
C GLY A 359 17.03 5.59 -18.59
N GLY A 360 16.69 6.82 -18.24
CA GLY A 360 15.57 7.55 -18.83
C GLY A 360 15.91 8.30 -20.12
N ASP A 361 14.86 8.84 -20.74
CA ASP A 361 14.96 9.64 -21.96
C ASP A 361 15.61 11.03 -21.73
N GLY A 362 15.70 11.46 -20.47
CA GLY A 362 16.38 12.68 -20.01
C GLY A 362 17.85 12.45 -19.66
N ALA A 363 18.64 13.53 -19.61
CA ALA A 363 20.06 13.46 -19.28
C ALA A 363 20.28 13.41 -17.76
N ASN A 364 19.86 12.32 -17.10
CA ASN A 364 20.02 12.11 -15.65
C ASN A 364 19.51 13.31 -14.84
N GLU A 365 18.23 13.66 -15.02
CA GLU A 365 17.57 14.82 -14.41
C GLU A 365 17.66 14.83 -12.88
N GLY A 366 17.69 13.65 -12.27
CA GLY A 366 17.90 13.47 -10.84
C GLY A 366 19.33 13.75 -10.37
N GLY A 367 20.31 13.88 -11.25
CA GLY A 367 21.70 14.09 -10.85
C GLY A 367 22.27 12.93 -10.04
N PHE A 368 21.97 11.69 -10.44
CA PHE A 368 22.57 10.50 -9.83
C PHE A 368 24.04 10.39 -10.22
N ALA A 369 24.87 9.90 -9.29
CA ALA A 369 26.27 9.60 -9.56
C ALA A 369 26.41 8.29 -10.36
N ASP A 370 27.52 8.13 -11.09
CA ASP A 370 27.84 6.93 -11.87
C ASP A 370 28.28 5.74 -10.97
N VAL A 371 27.46 5.38 -9.98
CA VAL A 371 27.79 4.40 -8.92
C VAL A 371 26.62 3.49 -8.58
N VAL A 372 26.80 2.67 -7.54
CA VAL A 372 25.77 1.79 -6.97
C VAL A 372 24.95 2.51 -5.92
N TYR A 373 23.66 2.18 -5.87
CA TYR A 373 22.69 2.66 -4.88
C TYR A 373 22.02 1.50 -4.16
N TRP A 374 21.83 1.62 -2.86
CA TRP A 374 21.07 0.65 -2.06
C TRP A 374 19.57 0.77 -2.33
N SER A 375 18.90 -0.38 -2.33
CA SER A 375 17.46 -0.47 -2.10
C SER A 375 17.19 -0.99 -0.69
N SER A 376 15.97 -0.87 -0.18
CA SER A 376 15.53 -1.42 1.10
C SER A 376 15.21 -2.91 1.05
N SER A 377 15.37 -3.56 -0.11
CA SER A 377 14.95 -4.96 -0.29
C SER A 377 16.06 -5.92 0.12
N GLU A 378 15.80 -6.69 1.17
CA GLU A 378 16.65 -7.77 1.66
C GLU A 378 16.61 -8.98 0.72
N ILE A 379 17.75 -9.66 0.54
CA ILE A 379 17.82 -10.97 -0.13
C ILE A 379 17.84 -12.09 0.90
N ASN A 380 18.67 -11.93 1.93
CA ASN A 380 18.84 -12.86 3.05
C ASN A 380 19.64 -12.17 4.16
N GLY A 381 19.97 -12.88 5.23
CA GLY A 381 20.70 -12.37 6.38
C GLY A 381 22.03 -11.67 6.05
N ASP A 382 22.67 -11.99 4.92
CA ASP A 382 23.98 -11.48 4.53
C ASP A 382 23.92 -10.44 3.41
N GLN A 383 22.87 -10.44 2.59
CA GLN A 383 22.83 -9.68 1.34
C GLN A 383 21.54 -8.85 1.18
N ALA A 384 21.68 -7.72 0.48
CA ALA A 384 20.58 -6.86 0.07
C ALA A 384 20.70 -6.45 -1.40
N TRP A 385 19.60 -5.99 -1.97
CA TRP A 385 19.54 -5.53 -3.36
C TRP A 385 20.13 -4.13 -3.53
N ARG A 386 20.98 -3.96 -4.54
CA ARG A 386 21.49 -2.67 -5.03
C ARG A 386 21.32 -2.55 -6.54
N GLN A 387 21.43 -1.33 -7.05
CA GLN A 387 21.41 -1.04 -8.48
C GLN A 387 22.61 -0.20 -8.91
N PHE A 388 23.28 -0.61 -9.98
CA PHE A 388 24.36 0.16 -10.61
C PHE A 388 23.79 1.07 -11.69
N PHE A 389 23.77 2.38 -11.42
CA PHE A 389 23.07 3.36 -12.25
C PHE A 389 23.65 3.52 -13.66
N PRO A 390 24.96 3.45 -13.93
CA PRO A 390 25.48 3.67 -15.30
C PRO A 390 24.90 2.77 -16.39
N ILE A 391 24.42 1.58 -16.02
CA ILE A 391 23.86 0.59 -16.95
C ILE A 391 22.59 -0.10 -16.43
N GLY A 392 22.06 0.32 -15.28
CA GLY A 392 20.80 -0.16 -14.73
C GLY A 392 20.80 -1.56 -14.10
N ASN A 393 21.95 -2.23 -13.98
CA ASN A 393 21.99 -3.62 -13.51
C ASN A 393 21.69 -3.73 -12.00
N GLN A 394 20.83 -4.67 -11.61
CA GLN A 394 20.47 -4.94 -10.22
C GLN A 394 21.07 -6.27 -9.75
N ASN A 395 21.74 -6.25 -8.59
CA ASN A 395 22.37 -7.43 -8.01
C ASN A 395 22.41 -7.35 -6.48
N GLY A 396 22.61 -8.51 -5.85
CA GLY A 396 22.87 -8.59 -4.42
C GLY A 396 24.29 -8.14 -4.08
N ASP A 397 24.45 -7.50 -2.93
CA ASP A 397 25.74 -7.28 -2.30
C ASP A 397 25.68 -7.47 -0.79
N SER A 398 26.85 -7.65 -0.17
CA SER A 398 26.99 -7.79 1.28
C SER A 398 26.42 -6.56 2.00
N LYS A 399 25.64 -6.78 3.06
CA LYS A 399 24.99 -5.68 3.80
C LYS A 399 25.98 -4.68 4.42
N ASN A 400 27.21 -5.11 4.70
CA ASN A 400 28.29 -4.25 5.19
C ASN A 400 29.07 -3.49 4.09
N SER A 401 28.64 -3.58 2.83
CA SER A 401 29.22 -2.77 1.76
C SER A 401 28.78 -1.31 1.89
N ASN A 402 29.73 -0.40 1.68
CA ASN A 402 29.51 1.04 1.69
C ASN A 402 28.98 1.49 0.31
N VAL A 403 27.71 1.88 0.24
CA VAL A 403 27.00 2.21 -1.01
C VAL A 403 26.17 3.48 -0.82
N ARG A 404 25.87 4.20 -1.91
CA ARG A 404 25.07 5.43 -1.85
C ARG A 404 23.60 5.14 -1.56
N VAL A 405 22.95 6.14 -0.97
CA VAL A 405 21.52 6.12 -0.68
C VAL A 405 20.90 7.40 -1.20
N ARG A 406 19.68 7.27 -1.72
CA ARG A 406 18.80 8.40 -1.97
C ARG A 406 17.44 8.08 -1.39
N ALA A 407 16.95 8.94 -0.51
CA ALA A 407 15.63 8.77 0.06
C ALA A 407 14.55 9.04 -0.97
N VAL A 408 13.42 8.37 -0.81
CA VAL A 408 12.18 8.64 -1.53
C VAL A 408 11.07 8.91 -0.52
N ARG A 409 10.02 9.59 -0.95
CA ARG A 409 8.80 9.72 -0.17
C ARG A 409 7.61 9.57 -1.07
N VAL A 410 6.47 9.30 -0.47
CA VAL A 410 5.21 9.32 -1.19
C VAL A 410 4.59 10.71 -1.09
N PHE A 411 3.90 11.13 -2.14
CA PHE A 411 3.03 12.30 -2.11
C PHE A 411 1.62 11.99 -2.60
N GLY A 412 0.68 12.79 -2.13
CA GLY A 412 -0.73 12.73 -2.48
C GLY A 412 -1.62 12.68 -1.25
N ASN A 413 -2.91 12.90 -1.45
CA ASN A 413 -3.92 12.56 -0.46
C ASN A 413 -4.58 11.26 -0.92
N PRO A 414 -4.72 10.23 -0.08
CA PRO A 414 -5.48 9.06 -0.44
C PRO A 414 -6.89 9.49 -0.84
N SER A 415 -7.39 8.90 -1.92
CA SER A 415 -8.81 9.00 -2.29
C SER A 415 -9.66 8.73 -1.04
N THR A 416 -10.45 9.72 -0.63
CA THR A 416 -11.29 9.74 0.58
C THR A 416 -12.50 8.80 0.51
N THR A 417 -12.40 7.73 -0.26
CA THR A 417 -13.49 6.76 -0.39
C THR A 417 -13.26 5.62 0.62
N GLY A 418 -13.62 5.87 1.89
CA GLY A 418 -13.69 4.84 2.93
C GLY A 418 -12.77 5.00 4.16
N SER A 419 -12.02 6.09 4.30
CA SER A 419 -11.10 6.29 5.45
C SER A 419 -11.82 6.83 6.69
N VAL A 420 -11.73 6.12 7.82
CA VAL A 420 -12.18 6.58 9.14
C VAL A 420 -11.19 7.64 9.69
N ALA A 421 -11.68 8.82 10.08
CA ALA A 421 -10.86 9.89 10.65
C ALA A 421 -10.62 9.69 12.17
N ARG A 422 -9.61 10.38 12.74
CA ARG A 422 -9.44 10.43 14.21
C ARG A 422 -10.73 10.93 14.86
N GLY A 423 -11.12 10.31 15.98
CA GLY A 423 -12.36 10.59 16.71
C GLY A 423 -13.59 9.86 16.15
N GLU A 424 -13.56 9.35 14.92
CA GLU A 424 -14.66 8.55 14.36
C GLU A 424 -14.67 7.11 14.93
N VAL A 425 -15.79 6.43 14.69
CA VAL A 425 -15.98 5.04 15.12
C VAL A 425 -15.45 4.11 14.04
N GLY A 426 -14.43 3.31 14.38
CA GLY A 426 -13.85 2.31 13.49
C GLY A 426 -14.70 1.05 13.33
N ALA A 427 -14.26 0.12 12.49
CA ALA A 427 -14.98 -1.12 12.20
C ALA A 427 -15.18 -2.01 13.44
N GLY A 428 -14.24 -1.99 14.40
CA GLY A 428 -14.36 -2.63 15.69
C GLY A 428 -15.33 -1.93 16.64
N GLY A 429 -15.97 -0.84 16.23
CA GLY A 429 -16.86 -0.03 17.06
C GLY A 429 -16.11 0.79 18.11
N GLY A 430 -14.77 0.79 18.06
CA GLY A 430 -13.92 1.61 18.90
C GLY A 430 -13.78 3.03 18.35
N ARG A 431 -13.23 3.94 19.15
CA ARG A 431 -12.86 5.28 18.67
C ARG A 431 -11.43 5.30 18.17
N VAL A 432 -11.25 5.77 16.94
CA VAL A 432 -9.92 5.94 16.34
C VAL A 432 -9.16 7.04 17.08
N PHE A 433 -8.03 6.71 17.68
CA PHE A 433 -7.19 7.67 18.41
C PHE A 433 -5.85 7.90 17.72
N TYR A 434 -5.35 6.90 17.02
CA TYR A 434 -4.11 6.99 16.27
C TYR A 434 -4.38 6.61 14.82
N LEU A 435 -3.86 7.43 13.93
CA LEU A 435 -3.67 7.10 12.53
C LEU A 435 -2.19 7.31 12.29
N GLU A 436 -1.52 6.30 11.71
CA GLU A 436 -0.18 6.51 11.19
C GLU A 436 -0.18 7.73 10.25
N PRO A 437 0.87 8.56 10.28
CA PRO A 437 1.02 9.68 9.36
C PRO A 437 0.99 9.20 7.90
N SER A 438 -0.20 9.31 7.29
CA SER A 438 -0.56 9.13 5.88
C SER A 438 -0.24 7.79 5.22
N GLU A 439 -1.30 7.02 4.93
CA GLU A 439 -1.31 6.15 3.76
C GLU A 439 -1.43 7.00 2.51
N ILE A 440 -0.44 6.89 1.65
CA ILE A 440 -0.68 7.05 0.22
C ILE A 440 -0.70 5.62 -0.34
N VAL A 441 -1.61 5.33 -1.25
CA VAL A 441 -1.69 4.03 -1.92
C VAL A 441 -1.10 4.22 -3.32
N LEU A 442 -0.25 3.30 -3.77
CA LEU A 442 0.13 3.19 -5.19
C LEU A 442 -0.45 1.88 -5.73
N GLY A 443 -1.56 1.95 -6.45
CA GLY A 443 -2.25 0.77 -6.96
C GLY A 443 -2.94 -0.06 -5.86
N SER A 444 -2.64 -1.36 -5.77
CA SER A 444 -3.18 -2.28 -4.74
C SER A 444 -2.21 -2.56 -3.59
N VAL A 445 -1.06 -1.86 -3.56
CA VAL A 445 -0.01 -2.05 -2.58
C VAL A 445 -0.05 -0.88 -1.59
N PRO A 446 -0.45 -1.11 -0.33
CA PRO A 446 -0.30 -0.12 0.74
C PRO A 446 1.19 0.18 0.97
N LEU A 447 1.56 1.46 1.04
CA LEU A 447 2.97 1.88 1.08
C LEU A 447 3.56 1.85 2.49
N ARG A 448 2.69 2.07 3.46
CA ARG A 448 2.76 1.49 4.79
C ARG A 448 1.56 0.55 4.84
N GLY A 449 1.70 -0.66 5.38
CA GLY A 449 0.51 -1.47 5.64
C GLY A 449 -0.43 -0.65 6.53
N ARG A 450 -1.73 -0.60 6.19
CA ARG A 450 -2.74 0.15 6.95
C ARG A 450 -2.61 -0.14 8.44
N THR A 451 -2.34 0.88 9.26
CA THR A 451 -2.48 0.74 10.72
C THR A 451 -2.99 2.06 11.32
N GLY A 452 -4.26 2.06 11.69
CA GLY A 452 -4.78 2.94 12.72
C GLY A 452 -4.99 2.14 14.00
N LEU A 453 -5.05 2.82 15.13
CA LEU A 453 -5.47 2.21 16.39
C LEU A 453 -6.81 2.76 16.81
N GLU A 454 -7.74 1.86 17.10
CA GLU A 454 -9.02 2.17 17.72
C GLU A 454 -9.06 1.66 19.16
N ALA A 455 -9.59 2.48 20.08
CA ALA A 455 -9.79 2.10 21.47
C ALA A 455 -11.22 1.62 21.67
N ALA A 456 -11.41 0.53 22.43
CA ALA A 456 -12.71 -0.05 22.70
C ALA A 456 -13.70 1.00 23.22
N PRO A 457 -15.00 0.88 22.91
CA PRO A 457 -16.00 1.88 23.29
C PRO A 457 -16.21 1.99 24.81
N VAL A 458 -15.81 0.97 25.58
CA VAL A 458 -16.00 0.88 27.03
C VAL A 458 -14.77 0.29 27.72
N ASP A 459 -14.61 0.58 29.01
CA ASP A 459 -13.65 -0.11 29.85
C ASP A 459 -14.05 -1.58 30.00
N LEU A 460 -13.05 -2.45 30.07
CA LEU A 460 -13.29 -3.88 30.20
C LEU A 460 -13.72 -4.24 31.63
N ILE A 461 -14.51 -5.30 31.74
CA ILE A 461 -14.98 -5.88 32.99
C ILE A 461 -14.29 -7.23 33.14
N ASP A 462 -13.71 -7.50 34.31
CA ASP A 462 -13.16 -8.80 34.64
C ASP A 462 -14.30 -9.84 34.64
N PRO A 463 -14.25 -10.87 33.76
CA PRO A 463 -15.31 -11.87 33.66
C PRO A 463 -15.42 -12.74 34.92
N ASN A 464 -14.41 -12.78 35.79
CA ASN A 464 -14.38 -13.64 36.97
C ASN A 464 -14.98 -12.99 38.22
N ASP A 465 -14.98 -11.66 38.33
CA ASP A 465 -15.50 -10.94 39.51
C ASP A 465 -16.50 -9.81 39.20
N SER A 466 -16.73 -9.52 37.90
CA SER A 466 -17.61 -8.45 37.42
C SER A 466 -17.19 -7.02 37.83
N ASP A 467 -15.96 -6.81 38.29
CA ASP A 467 -15.38 -5.49 38.56
C ASP A 467 -14.72 -4.92 37.28
N VAL A 468 -14.61 -3.60 37.23
CA VAL A 468 -13.92 -2.84 36.16
C VAL A 468 -12.45 -2.59 36.49
N LEU A 469 -11.99 -3.12 37.62
CA LEU A 469 -10.64 -2.98 38.12
C LEU A 469 -10.00 -4.36 38.16
N MET A 470 -8.83 -4.50 37.55
CA MET A 470 -8.10 -5.77 37.49
C MET A 470 -6.60 -5.55 37.71
N PRO A 471 -5.88 -6.56 38.24
CA PRO A 471 -4.43 -6.48 38.32
C PRO A 471 -3.80 -6.58 36.93
N TRP A 472 -2.52 -6.20 36.84
CA TRP A 472 -1.79 -6.32 35.58
C TRP A 472 -1.48 -7.78 35.22
N GLY A 473 -1.30 -8.63 36.25
CA GLY A 473 -0.89 -10.03 36.10
C GLY A 473 0.59 -10.26 36.43
N CYS A 474 1.07 -11.51 36.35
CA CYS A 474 2.49 -11.89 36.43
C CYS A 474 3.35 -11.18 37.50
N PHE A 475 2.82 -10.95 38.71
CA PHE A 475 3.60 -10.33 39.78
C PHE A 475 4.75 -11.23 40.23
N GLY A 476 5.98 -10.71 40.19
CA GLY A 476 7.21 -11.44 40.51
C GLY A 476 7.80 -12.22 39.33
N THR A 477 7.27 -12.03 38.11
CA THR A 477 7.77 -12.66 36.88
C THR A 477 8.03 -11.61 35.81
N ASP A 478 9.19 -11.69 35.17
CA ASP A 478 9.52 -10.88 33.99
C ASP A 478 8.84 -11.51 32.77
N THR A 479 7.97 -10.75 32.11
CA THR A 479 7.20 -11.20 30.94
C THR A 479 7.86 -10.86 29.62
N LEU A 480 8.92 -10.05 29.65
CA LEU A 480 9.63 -9.52 28.47
C LEU A 480 8.82 -8.51 27.64
N ALA A 481 7.60 -8.17 28.07
CA ALA A 481 6.72 -7.18 27.45
C ALA A 481 7.20 -5.73 27.69
N THR A 482 8.42 -5.41 27.29
CA THR A 482 9.10 -4.14 27.62
C THR A 482 8.89 -3.04 26.57
N GLY A 483 8.21 -3.34 25.46
CA GLY A 483 7.94 -2.39 24.39
C GLY A 483 7.12 -1.20 24.89
N VAL A 484 7.56 0.02 24.60
CA VAL A 484 6.87 1.27 25.02
C VAL A 484 6.29 2.06 23.86
N ALA A 485 6.86 1.92 22.66
CA ALA A 485 6.49 2.71 21.49
C ALA A 485 5.10 2.37 20.95
N ILE A 486 4.59 3.21 20.05
CA ILE A 486 3.43 2.88 19.22
C ILE A 486 3.67 1.56 18.48
N ASP A 487 2.62 0.77 18.30
CA ASP A 487 2.56 -0.55 17.66
C ASP A 487 3.24 -1.69 18.42
N THR A 488 3.72 -1.44 19.64
CA THR A 488 4.28 -2.50 20.50
C THR A 488 3.23 -3.17 21.40
N GLY A 489 2.01 -2.63 21.51
CA GLY A 489 0.99 -3.12 22.44
C GLY A 489 0.56 -4.57 22.17
N ALA A 490 0.41 -4.96 20.91
CA ALA A 490 0.02 -6.31 20.52
C ALA A 490 1.06 -7.36 20.94
N ALA A 491 2.33 -7.16 20.53
CA ALA A 491 3.43 -8.05 20.88
C ALA A 491 3.67 -8.14 22.40
N ASN A 492 3.49 -7.03 23.12
CA ASN A 492 3.54 -7.03 24.58
C ASN A 492 2.41 -7.89 25.17
N THR A 493 1.18 -7.71 24.68
CA THR A 493 0.01 -8.46 25.15
C THR A 493 0.20 -9.96 24.94
N ASP A 494 0.66 -10.37 23.75
CA ASP A 494 0.99 -11.76 23.44
C ASP A 494 2.07 -12.31 24.37
N SER A 495 3.12 -11.53 24.63
CA SER A 495 4.18 -11.93 25.56
C SER A 495 3.62 -12.15 26.98
N ILE A 496 2.76 -11.26 27.47
CA ILE A 496 2.14 -11.40 28.80
C ILE A 496 1.26 -12.66 28.85
N VAL A 497 0.42 -12.88 27.85
CA VAL A 497 -0.50 -14.04 27.78
C VAL A 497 0.24 -15.37 27.66
N MET A 498 1.33 -15.42 26.88
CA MET A 498 2.14 -16.65 26.72
C MET A 498 2.95 -17.00 27.98
N ASN A 499 3.23 -16.04 28.86
CA ASN A 499 3.88 -16.31 30.12
C ASN A 499 2.89 -16.99 31.08
N ALA A 500 3.07 -18.31 31.28
CA ALA A 500 2.26 -19.15 32.16
C ALA A 500 2.52 -18.86 33.65
N CYS A 501 2.19 -17.64 34.10
CA CYS A 501 2.25 -17.23 35.49
C CYS A 501 1.25 -18.07 36.31
N SER A 502 1.74 -18.70 37.38
CA SER A 502 1.08 -19.82 38.09
C SER A 502 0.05 -19.41 39.16
N THR A 503 -0.39 -18.16 39.17
CA THR A 503 -1.54 -17.69 39.97
C THR A 503 -2.60 -17.12 39.05
N ALA A 504 -3.84 -17.05 39.55
CA ALA A 504 -4.98 -16.44 38.87
C ALA A 504 -4.54 -15.22 38.04
N GLY A 505 -4.78 -15.35 36.72
CA GLY A 505 -4.93 -14.33 35.70
C GLY A 505 -3.69 -13.55 35.27
N ASN A 506 -3.49 -13.45 33.96
CA ASN A 506 -2.88 -12.27 33.37
C ASN A 506 -3.99 -11.25 33.09
N GLU A 507 -4.70 -10.81 34.14
CA GLU A 507 -6.07 -10.33 34.00
C GLU A 507 -6.21 -9.17 33.02
N ALA A 508 -5.30 -8.19 33.06
CA ALA A 508 -5.36 -7.07 32.13
C ALA A 508 -5.16 -7.47 30.66
N ALA A 509 -4.15 -8.30 30.39
CA ALA A 509 -3.80 -8.71 29.02
C ALA A 509 -4.74 -9.79 28.48
N GLU A 510 -5.15 -10.76 29.30
CA GLU A 510 -6.11 -11.81 28.95
C GLU A 510 -7.50 -11.25 28.70
N VAL A 511 -7.97 -10.31 29.53
CA VAL A 511 -9.29 -9.69 29.30
C VAL A 511 -9.26 -8.81 28.06
N ALA A 512 -8.14 -8.15 27.76
CA ALA A 512 -7.98 -7.38 26.52
C ALA A 512 -7.91 -8.28 25.28
N SER A 513 -7.17 -9.40 25.32
CA SER A 513 -7.04 -10.34 24.19
C SER A 513 -8.27 -11.20 23.97
N ALA A 514 -9.06 -11.46 25.01
CA ALA A 514 -10.35 -12.14 24.89
C ALA A 514 -11.49 -11.21 24.48
N TYR A 515 -11.27 -9.89 24.49
CA TYR A 515 -12.29 -8.92 24.13
C TYR A 515 -12.68 -9.08 22.66
N SER A 516 -13.98 -9.02 22.39
CA SER A 516 -14.49 -9.00 21.03
C SER A 516 -15.62 -7.98 20.91
N ASN A 517 -15.63 -7.29 19.78
CA ASN A 517 -16.70 -6.35 19.44
C ASN A 517 -16.89 -6.34 17.92
N ASN A 518 -18.14 -6.25 17.47
CA ASN A 518 -18.49 -6.33 16.05
C ASN A 518 -17.92 -7.55 15.29
N GLY A 519 -17.66 -8.67 15.99
CA GLY A 519 -17.11 -9.88 15.39
C GLY A 519 -15.58 -9.88 15.21
N LEU A 520 -14.90 -8.83 15.67
CA LEU A 520 -13.44 -8.71 15.66
C LEU A 520 -12.86 -9.10 17.02
N THR A 521 -11.78 -9.88 17.02
CA THR A 521 -11.19 -10.55 18.21
C THR A 521 -9.69 -10.25 18.40
N ASP A 522 -9.13 -9.41 17.55
CA ASP A 522 -7.73 -8.98 17.46
C ASP A 522 -7.44 -7.76 18.37
N TRP A 523 -8.05 -7.75 19.55
CA TRP A 523 -7.90 -6.70 20.55
C TRP A 523 -6.73 -6.98 21.49
N PHE A 524 -6.07 -5.94 21.98
CA PHE A 524 -4.89 -6.06 22.85
C PHE A 524 -4.79 -4.92 23.88
N LEU A 525 -3.93 -5.08 24.89
CA LEU A 525 -3.66 -4.05 25.89
C LEU A 525 -2.67 -3.02 25.30
N PRO A 526 -2.95 -1.71 25.36
CA PRO A 526 -2.11 -0.72 24.69
C PRO A 526 -0.74 -0.58 25.35
N SER A 527 0.29 -0.29 24.55
CA SER A 527 1.61 0.11 25.04
C SER A 527 1.55 1.44 25.81
N LYS A 528 2.66 1.77 26.48
CA LYS A 528 2.81 3.04 27.20
C LYS A 528 2.53 4.25 26.30
N ASP A 529 3.10 4.30 25.10
CA ASP A 529 2.96 5.47 24.23
C ASP A 529 1.60 5.46 23.50
N GLU A 530 1.02 4.28 23.20
CA GLU A 530 -0.35 4.16 22.67
C GLU A 530 -1.38 4.69 23.67
N LEU A 531 -1.20 4.37 24.96
CA LEU A 531 -2.06 4.85 26.04
C LEU A 531 -1.92 6.38 26.25
N ASN A 532 -0.75 6.95 25.96
CA ASN A 532 -0.54 8.39 25.96
C ASN A 532 -1.25 9.06 24.77
N GLU A 533 -1.20 8.48 23.58
CA GLU A 533 -1.96 8.98 22.42
C GLU A 533 -3.47 8.92 22.68
N ILE A 534 -3.98 7.86 23.29
CA ILE A 534 -5.38 7.82 23.73
C ILE A 534 -5.72 9.04 24.60
N TYR A 535 -4.90 9.34 25.61
CA TYR A 535 -5.12 10.47 26.51
C TYR A 535 -5.11 11.82 25.77
N LEU A 536 -4.13 12.02 24.87
CA LEU A 536 -3.94 13.27 24.12
C LEU A 536 -4.99 13.49 23.04
N GLN A 537 -5.52 12.43 22.43
CA GLN A 537 -6.38 12.53 21.25
C GLN A 537 -7.86 12.41 21.63
N ILE A 538 -8.25 11.31 22.29
CA ILE A 538 -9.67 10.98 22.57
C ILE A 538 -10.03 10.97 24.07
N GLY A 539 -9.04 11.16 24.95
CA GLY A 539 -9.19 11.25 26.41
C GLY A 539 -9.33 12.68 26.92
N GLN A 540 -9.08 12.89 28.21
CA GLN A 540 -9.22 14.20 28.89
C GLN A 540 -8.11 15.20 28.52
N GLY A 541 -7.05 14.76 27.84
CA GLY A 541 -5.99 15.63 27.34
C GLY A 541 -6.29 16.27 25.98
N GLY A 542 -7.29 15.77 25.25
CA GLY A 542 -7.63 16.23 23.90
C GLY A 542 -8.61 17.39 23.83
N ASP A 543 -8.64 18.06 22.67
CA ASP A 543 -9.46 19.25 22.40
C ASP A 543 -10.98 18.97 22.41
N GLY A 544 -11.38 17.70 22.25
CA GLY A 544 -12.78 17.24 22.10
C GLY A 544 -13.54 16.89 23.39
N ALA A 545 -13.02 17.22 24.58
CA ALA A 545 -13.66 16.91 25.88
C ALA A 545 -13.99 15.42 26.11
N ASN A 546 -12.97 14.55 26.04
CA ASN A 546 -13.06 13.11 26.37
C ASN A 546 -14.06 12.34 25.50
N GLU A 547 -13.91 12.45 24.19
CA GLU A 547 -14.75 11.79 23.18
C GLU A 547 -14.82 10.26 23.33
N GLY A 548 -13.74 9.65 23.83
CA GLY A 548 -13.65 8.21 24.11
C GLY A 548 -14.36 7.77 25.39
N GLY A 549 -14.87 8.70 26.21
CA GLY A 549 -15.62 8.35 27.42
C GLY A 549 -14.78 7.64 28.48
N PHE A 550 -13.52 8.05 28.66
CA PHE A 550 -12.63 7.52 29.68
C PHE A 550 -12.98 8.04 31.07
N ALA A 551 -12.80 7.22 32.10
CA ALA A 551 -12.91 7.67 33.47
C ALA A 551 -11.66 8.49 33.86
N GLY A 552 -11.82 9.51 34.71
CA GLY A 552 -10.69 10.25 35.29
C GLY A 552 -9.99 9.42 36.36
N VAL A 553 -9.26 8.38 35.96
CA VAL A 553 -8.57 7.43 36.84
C VAL A 553 -7.28 6.93 36.18
N ILE A 554 -6.69 5.88 36.73
CA ILE A 554 -5.48 5.26 36.21
C ILE A 554 -5.85 4.09 35.30
N TYR A 555 -5.12 3.95 34.20
CA TYR A 555 -5.21 2.86 33.24
C TYR A 555 -3.88 2.12 33.12
N TRP A 556 -3.94 0.80 32.98
CA TRP A 556 -2.79 -0.04 32.69
C TRP A 556 -2.33 0.10 31.24
N SER A 557 -1.02 0.09 31.02
CA SER A 557 -0.44 -0.24 29.71
C SER A 557 0.16 -1.65 29.72
N SER A 558 0.45 -2.21 28.56
CA SER A 558 1.12 -3.50 28.38
C SER A 558 2.63 -3.45 28.64
N SER A 559 3.18 -2.26 28.88
CA SER A 559 4.63 -2.07 28.99
C SER A 559 5.12 -2.38 30.41
N GLU A 560 5.83 -3.49 30.54
CA GLU A 560 6.53 -3.93 31.75
C GLU A 560 7.73 -3.03 32.05
N ILE A 561 7.95 -2.72 33.34
CA ILE A 561 9.19 -2.07 33.82
C ILE A 561 10.15 -3.11 34.38
N ASN A 562 9.62 -4.05 35.16
CA ASN A 562 10.32 -5.19 35.74
C ASN A 562 9.29 -6.21 36.27
N SER A 563 9.76 -7.32 36.81
CA SER A 563 8.96 -8.38 37.41
C SER A 563 7.89 -7.93 38.41
N PHE A 564 8.01 -6.76 39.04
CA PHE A 564 7.04 -6.27 40.02
C PHE A 564 6.19 -5.08 39.55
N ASN A 565 6.59 -4.37 38.49
CA ASN A 565 5.96 -3.11 38.11
C ASN A 565 5.73 -3.00 36.60
N ALA A 566 4.67 -2.30 36.23
CA ALA A 566 4.33 -1.94 34.85
C ALA A 566 3.97 -0.46 34.75
N TRP A 567 3.89 0.04 33.52
CA TRP A 567 3.52 1.43 33.25
C TRP A 567 2.00 1.65 33.36
N ILE A 568 1.64 2.83 33.88
CA ILE A 568 0.28 3.33 33.92
C ILE A 568 0.19 4.74 33.34
N GLN A 569 -0.99 5.13 32.90
CA GLN A 569 -1.36 6.51 32.56
C GLN A 569 -2.47 7.00 33.48
N ASN A 570 -2.32 8.19 34.07
CA ASN A 570 -3.38 8.85 34.82
C ASN A 570 -4.19 9.78 33.91
N PHE A 571 -5.46 9.46 33.68
CA PHE A 571 -6.37 10.20 32.81
C PHE A 571 -6.95 11.48 33.46
N ASN A 572 -6.70 11.76 34.75
CA ASN A 572 -7.01 13.08 35.33
C ASN A 572 -5.98 14.16 35.00
N PHE A 573 -4.71 13.77 34.82
CA PHE A 573 -3.59 14.72 34.78
C PHE A 573 -2.61 14.46 33.63
N GLY A 574 -2.75 13.36 32.90
CA GLY A 574 -1.91 13.00 31.76
C GLY A 574 -0.52 12.47 32.11
N ASN A 575 -0.24 12.21 33.39
CA ASN A 575 1.08 11.76 33.81
C ASN A 575 1.20 10.23 33.80
N GLN A 576 2.38 9.74 33.41
CA GLN A 576 2.74 8.32 33.46
C GLN A 576 3.56 7.99 34.70
N ALA A 577 3.42 6.77 35.21
CA ALA A 577 4.17 6.32 36.37
C ALA A 577 4.39 4.81 36.38
N SER A 578 5.31 4.37 37.24
CA SER A 578 5.50 2.97 37.62
C SER A 578 4.45 2.57 38.66
N PHE A 579 3.80 1.43 38.46
CA PHE A 579 2.79 0.92 39.38
C PHE A 579 2.96 -0.58 39.61
N ASN A 580 2.68 -1.02 40.83
CA ASN A 580 2.88 -2.40 41.24
C ASN A 580 1.84 -3.31 40.55
N LYS A 581 2.28 -4.39 39.90
CA LYS A 581 1.42 -5.29 39.11
C LYS A 581 0.30 -5.96 39.91
N SER A 582 0.44 -6.06 41.24
CA SER A 582 -0.60 -6.60 42.14
C SER A 582 -1.71 -5.59 42.50
N ASN A 583 -1.58 -4.33 42.10
CA ASN A 583 -2.62 -3.32 42.29
C ASN A 583 -3.68 -3.42 41.20
N PHE A 584 -4.89 -2.97 41.51
CA PHE A 584 -6.03 -3.01 40.60
C PHE A 584 -6.17 -1.68 39.85
N SER A 585 -6.36 -1.74 38.54
CA SER A 585 -6.56 -0.57 37.67
C SER A 585 -7.48 -0.88 36.50
N ARG A 586 -7.87 0.16 35.76
CA ARG A 586 -8.73 0.00 34.59
C ARG A 586 -7.94 -0.46 33.38
N VAL A 587 -8.65 -1.17 32.51
CA VAL A 587 -8.15 -1.65 31.23
C VAL A 587 -9.11 -1.21 30.14
N ARG A 588 -8.55 -0.75 29.02
CA ARG A 588 -9.29 -0.58 27.79
C ARG A 588 -8.47 -1.17 26.65
N ALA A 589 -9.08 -2.12 25.95
CA ALA A 589 -8.43 -2.74 24.81
C ALA A 589 -8.31 -1.74 23.64
N VAL A 590 -7.26 -1.94 22.86
CA VAL A 590 -7.06 -1.30 21.58
C VAL A 590 -6.98 -2.36 20.50
N ARG A 591 -7.19 -1.95 19.25
CA ARG A 591 -7.08 -2.83 18.10
C ARG A 591 -6.41 -2.07 16.97
N ALA A 592 -5.49 -2.76 16.30
CA ALA A 592 -4.95 -2.33 15.03
C ALA A 592 -5.97 -2.62 13.94
N PHE A 593 -6.23 -1.64 13.08
CA PHE A 593 -7.15 -1.83 11.98
C PHE A 593 -6.56 -1.42 10.65
N ASN A 594 -6.97 -2.19 9.66
CA ASN A 594 -6.76 -1.90 8.25
C ASN A 594 -8.13 -1.47 7.73
N ASN A 595 -8.20 -0.30 7.07
CA ASN A 595 -9.38 0.02 6.24
C ASN A 595 -9.62 -1.05 5.17
#